data_AF-A0A7X6ZW04-F1
#
_entry.id   AF-A0A7X6ZW04-F1
#
_cell.length_a   1.000
_cell.length_b   1.000
_cell.length_c   1.000
_cell.angle_alpha   90.00
_cell.angle_beta   90.00
_cell.angle_gamma   90.00
#
_symmetry.space_group_name_H-M   'P 1'
#
loop_
_entity.id
_entity.type
_entity.pdbx_description
1 polymer ?
#
loop_
_entity_poly.entity_id
_entity_poly.type
_entity_poly.pdbx_seq_one_letter_code
_entity_poly.pdbx_strand_id
1 'polypeptide(L)'
;MDNLSIPIKFLDEYLPKADPAYIVVYLYTYRYVSQGKKPPSNSKIAASLGIKESDVCDAMNYWSTLGFNLGGKTVIKSLHKSVYTPGEIAERVQNDKKLSWLFEETQSTLGKILSSADMLTLFWIYDYLGLNHQVIMLIVNYAKKNNKASMSYIEKVAADWMDKGIDTVRKAEKHLAMLDERNTYEYNIKKMFGIVDRSLTPSERTITQQWQNELKPSNELLLAAFDINIERTGKLSIKYINGILKSWAEKGIDTSCKATKEVKDTKPSNFKQREDIDFDAKELEILKKRIGR
;
A
#
# COMPACT_ATOMS: atom_id res chain seq x y z
N MET A 1 -21.82 3.85 -5.68
CA MET A 1 -21.87 5.14 -6.38
C MET A 1 -20.53 5.79 -6.14
N ASP A 2 -19.82 6.19 -7.19
CA ASP A 2 -18.55 6.88 -7.05
C ASP A 2 -18.84 8.34 -6.69
N ASN A 3 -18.30 8.81 -5.56
CA ASN A 3 -18.53 10.17 -5.07
C ASN A 3 -17.37 11.08 -5.48
N LEU A 4 -17.71 12.28 -5.97
CA LEU A 4 -16.75 13.33 -6.29
C LEU A 4 -16.59 14.23 -5.05
N SER A 5 -15.40 14.30 -4.48
CA SER A 5 -15.12 15.11 -3.29
C SER A 5 -14.41 16.40 -3.69
N ILE A 6 -14.99 17.56 -3.40
CA ILE A 6 -14.43 18.88 -3.73
C ILE A 6 -14.27 19.67 -2.42
N PRO A 7 -13.12 20.34 -2.18
CA PRO A 7 -12.92 21.16 -0.99
C PRO A 7 -14.01 22.23 -0.85
N ILE A 8 -14.61 22.40 0.34
CA ILE A 8 -15.59 23.46 0.59
C ILE A 8 -15.00 24.85 0.31
N LYS A 9 -13.73 25.09 0.72
CA LYS A 9 -13.01 26.33 0.39
C LYS A 9 -12.95 26.60 -1.12
N PHE A 10 -12.85 25.57 -1.96
CA PHE A 10 -12.92 25.73 -3.42
C PHE A 10 -14.33 26.16 -3.88
N LEU A 11 -15.36 25.55 -3.28
CA LEU A 11 -16.76 25.94 -3.53
C LEU A 11 -17.05 27.39 -3.14
N ASP A 12 -16.44 27.88 -2.07
CA ASP A 12 -16.74 29.20 -1.53
C ASP A 12 -15.88 30.31 -2.14
N GLU A 13 -14.59 30.04 -2.39
CA GLU A 13 -13.65 31.11 -2.77
C GLU A 13 -13.34 31.18 -4.27
N TYR A 14 -13.51 30.07 -5.00
CA TYR A 14 -13.09 29.94 -6.39
C TYR A 14 -14.26 29.79 -7.35
N LEU A 15 -15.22 28.91 -7.04
CA LEU A 15 -16.40 28.71 -7.89
C LEU A 15 -17.24 29.98 -8.12
N PRO A 16 -17.50 30.83 -7.11
CA PRO A 16 -18.34 32.02 -7.32
C PRO A 16 -17.68 33.10 -8.17
N LYS A 17 -16.35 33.03 -8.35
CA LYS A 17 -15.56 33.98 -9.13
C LYS A 17 -15.29 33.50 -10.56
N ALA A 18 -15.63 32.25 -10.87
CA ALA A 18 -15.39 31.65 -12.18
C ALA A 18 -16.61 31.82 -13.08
N ASP A 19 -16.37 31.93 -14.39
CA ASP A 19 -17.45 31.87 -15.37
C ASP A 19 -18.17 30.50 -15.28
N PRO A 20 -19.51 30.43 -15.36
CA PRO A 20 -20.25 29.17 -15.29
C PRO A 20 -19.76 28.11 -16.28
N ALA A 21 -19.32 28.48 -17.49
CA ALA A 21 -18.74 27.54 -18.44
C ALA A 21 -17.43 26.94 -17.92
N TYR A 22 -16.62 27.73 -17.21
CA TYR A 22 -15.34 27.28 -16.66
C TYR A 22 -15.54 26.32 -15.51
N ILE A 23 -16.59 26.51 -14.72
CA ILE A 23 -17.02 25.59 -13.67
C ILE A 23 -17.36 24.22 -14.26
N VAL A 24 -18.15 24.19 -15.33
CA VAL A 24 -18.56 22.93 -15.97
C VAL A 24 -17.36 22.23 -16.59
N VAL A 25 -16.43 22.97 -17.22
CA VAL A 25 -15.17 22.42 -17.73
C VAL A 25 -14.32 21.85 -16.60
N TYR A 26 -14.22 22.53 -15.46
CA TYR A 26 -13.51 22.05 -14.28
C TYR A 26 -14.10 20.74 -13.76
N LEU A 27 -15.41 20.68 -13.53
CA LEU A 27 -16.06 19.49 -12.99
C LEU A 27 -15.95 18.29 -13.95
N TYR A 28 -16.11 18.54 -15.24
CA TYR A 28 -15.99 17.50 -16.27
C TYR A 28 -14.59 16.93 -16.36
N THR A 29 -13.56 17.78 -16.35
CA THR A 29 -12.16 17.34 -16.36
C THR A 29 -11.78 16.66 -15.04
N TYR A 30 -12.22 17.21 -13.91
CA TYR A 30 -11.99 16.67 -12.57
C TYR A 30 -12.56 15.26 -12.40
N ARG A 31 -13.69 14.94 -13.03
CA ARG A 31 -14.25 13.58 -13.04
C ARG A 31 -13.29 12.53 -13.60
N TYR A 32 -12.55 12.83 -14.68
CA TYR A 32 -11.59 11.87 -15.24
C TYR A 32 -10.34 11.76 -14.36
N VAL A 33 -9.89 12.91 -13.89
CA VAL A 33 -8.72 13.06 -13.03
C VAL A 33 -8.91 12.33 -11.70
N SER A 34 -10.07 12.45 -11.05
CA SER A 34 -10.38 11.76 -9.78
C SER A 34 -10.40 10.24 -9.92
N GLN A 35 -10.61 9.72 -11.14
CA GLN A 35 -10.52 8.30 -11.46
C GLN A 35 -9.12 7.85 -11.88
N GLY A 36 -8.11 8.71 -11.78
CA GLY A 36 -6.75 8.43 -12.24
C GLY A 36 -6.61 8.37 -13.76
N LYS A 37 -7.60 8.87 -14.52
CA LYS A 37 -7.62 8.86 -15.98
C LYS A 37 -7.16 10.21 -16.53
N LYS A 38 -6.56 10.19 -17.72
CA LYS A 38 -6.24 11.42 -18.45
C LYS A 38 -7.55 12.06 -18.95
N PRO A 39 -7.73 13.38 -18.80
CA PRO A 39 -8.90 14.05 -19.37
C PRO A 39 -8.90 13.96 -20.91
N PRO A 40 -10.08 14.00 -21.54
CA PRO A 40 -10.20 14.07 -23.00
C PRO A 40 -9.55 15.33 -23.57
N SER A 41 -9.33 15.38 -24.89
CA SER A 41 -8.86 16.60 -25.56
C SER A 41 -9.90 17.74 -25.47
N ASN A 42 -9.46 18.99 -25.58
CA ASN A 42 -10.32 20.17 -25.48
C ASN A 42 -11.50 20.10 -26.47
N SER A 43 -11.26 19.73 -27.73
CA SER A 43 -12.31 19.46 -28.72
C SER A 43 -13.38 18.46 -28.26
N LYS A 44 -12.98 17.36 -27.61
CA LYS A 44 -13.92 16.35 -27.10
C LYS A 44 -14.71 16.86 -25.88
N ILE A 45 -14.06 17.65 -25.03
CA ILE A 45 -14.71 18.30 -23.88
C ILE A 45 -15.75 19.29 -24.40
N ALA A 46 -15.40 20.13 -25.36
CA ALA A 46 -16.29 21.10 -26.01
C ALA A 46 -17.54 20.42 -26.59
N ALA A 47 -17.33 19.35 -27.36
CA ALA A 47 -18.43 18.55 -27.93
C ALA A 47 -19.32 17.89 -26.87
N SER A 48 -18.73 17.41 -25.77
CA SER A 48 -19.49 16.75 -24.68
C SER A 48 -20.30 17.73 -23.84
N LEU A 49 -19.79 18.96 -23.68
CA LEU A 49 -20.40 20.00 -22.85
C LEU A 49 -21.27 20.97 -23.65
N GLY A 50 -21.25 20.90 -24.98
CA GLY A 50 -22.02 21.79 -25.84
C GLY A 50 -21.52 23.25 -25.84
N ILE A 51 -20.22 23.46 -25.59
CA ILE A 51 -19.57 24.79 -25.55
C ILE A 51 -18.49 24.89 -26.64
N LYS A 52 -17.99 26.10 -26.91
CA LYS A 52 -16.93 26.26 -27.92
C LYS A 52 -15.60 25.74 -27.40
N GLU A 53 -14.77 25.23 -28.31
CA GLU A 53 -13.42 24.79 -27.95
C GLU A 53 -12.53 25.94 -27.45
N SER A 54 -12.76 27.17 -27.93
CA SER A 54 -12.14 28.38 -27.38
C SER A 54 -12.44 28.54 -25.89
N ASP A 55 -13.71 28.37 -25.50
CA ASP A 55 -14.15 28.55 -24.11
C ASP A 55 -13.56 27.46 -23.21
N VAL A 56 -13.35 26.25 -23.74
CA VAL A 56 -12.61 25.18 -23.04
C VAL A 56 -11.14 25.56 -22.86
N CYS A 57 -10.49 26.09 -23.89
CA CYS A 57 -9.11 26.57 -23.80
C CYS A 57 -8.96 27.70 -22.78
N ASP A 58 -9.89 28.66 -22.79
CA ASP A 58 -9.89 29.79 -21.86
C ASP A 58 -10.15 29.33 -20.43
N ALA A 59 -11.08 28.39 -20.23
CA ALA A 59 -11.31 27.74 -18.94
C ALA A 59 -10.04 27.03 -18.43
N MET A 60 -9.39 26.22 -19.27
CA MET A 60 -8.16 25.50 -18.91
C MET A 60 -7.03 26.47 -18.52
N ASN A 61 -6.90 27.58 -19.25
CA ASN A 61 -5.93 28.62 -18.94
C ASN A 61 -6.26 29.35 -17.64
N TYR A 62 -7.53 29.75 -17.44
CA TYR A 62 -8.01 30.39 -16.22
C TYR A 62 -7.73 29.55 -14.97
N TRP A 63 -8.04 28.25 -15.03
CA TRP A 63 -7.75 27.37 -13.91
C TRP A 63 -6.25 27.19 -13.71
N SER A 64 -5.47 27.11 -14.78
CA SER A 64 -4.01 27.03 -14.69
C SER A 64 -3.37 28.27 -14.09
N THR A 65 -3.88 29.48 -14.33
CA THR A 65 -3.36 30.72 -13.73
C THR A 65 -3.67 30.79 -12.23
N LEU A 66 -4.80 30.23 -11.81
CA LEU A 66 -5.14 30.03 -10.40
C LEU A 66 -4.43 28.83 -9.75
N GLY A 67 -3.51 28.17 -10.48
CA GLY A 67 -2.73 27.04 -9.99
C GLY A 67 -3.40 25.67 -10.14
N PHE A 68 -4.65 25.62 -10.60
CA PHE A 68 -5.38 24.38 -10.90
C PHE A 68 -5.00 23.88 -12.29
N ASN A 69 -3.92 23.10 -12.38
CA ASN A 69 -3.55 22.46 -13.63
C ASN A 69 -4.58 21.35 -13.95
N LEU A 70 -5.27 21.41 -15.09
CA LEU A 70 -6.30 20.43 -15.47
C LEU A 70 -5.85 19.46 -16.59
N GLY A 71 -4.59 19.51 -17.04
CA GLY A 71 -4.11 18.77 -18.23
C GLY A 71 -2.90 17.83 -18.03
N GLY A 72 -2.21 17.89 -16.89
CA GLY A 72 -0.99 17.12 -16.61
C GLY A 72 -1.21 15.74 -15.94
N LYS A 73 -0.18 14.86 -16.01
CA LYS A 73 -0.13 13.60 -15.22
C LYS A 73 0.01 13.85 -13.70
N THR A 74 0.47 15.04 -13.32
CA THR A 74 0.72 15.48 -11.94
C THR A 74 -0.48 16.16 -11.28
N VAL A 75 -1.59 16.31 -12.00
CA VAL A 75 -2.75 17.13 -11.63
C VAL A 75 -3.41 16.70 -10.33
N ILE A 76 -3.51 15.40 -10.07
CA ILE A 76 -4.21 14.88 -8.88
C ILE A 76 -3.50 15.32 -7.58
N LYS A 77 -2.16 15.38 -7.61
CA LYS A 77 -1.38 15.86 -6.47
C LYS A 77 -1.41 17.38 -6.31
N SER A 78 -1.63 18.13 -7.39
CA SER A 78 -1.63 19.59 -7.37
C SER A 78 -3.00 20.20 -7.15
N LEU A 79 -4.10 19.59 -7.61
CA LEU A 79 -5.41 20.24 -7.67
C LEU A 79 -6.05 20.52 -6.28
N HIS A 80 -5.83 19.64 -5.30
CA HIS A 80 -6.24 19.89 -3.91
C HIS A 80 -5.23 20.74 -3.13
N LYS A 81 -3.99 20.86 -3.63
CA LYS A 81 -2.94 21.68 -3.01
C LYS A 81 -2.89 23.09 -3.59
N SER A 82 -3.31 23.29 -4.83
CA SER A 82 -3.29 24.57 -5.55
C SER A 82 -4.27 25.61 -4.99
N VAL A 83 -5.17 25.18 -4.13
CA VAL A 83 -6.02 26.06 -3.30
C VAL A 83 -5.16 26.92 -2.35
N TYR A 84 -3.91 26.53 -2.07
CA TYR A 84 -3.05 27.24 -1.13
C TYR A 84 -1.93 27.97 -1.84
N THR A 85 -1.89 29.29 -1.70
CA THR A 85 -0.76 30.10 -2.15
C THR A 85 0.37 30.09 -1.12
N PRO A 86 1.64 30.26 -1.53
CA PRO A 86 2.74 30.40 -0.57
C PRO A 86 2.55 31.54 0.43
N GLY A 87 1.89 32.63 0.03
CA GLY A 87 1.55 33.76 0.90
C GLY A 87 0.58 33.38 2.00
N GLU A 88 -0.51 32.67 1.66
CA GLU A 88 -1.46 32.15 2.65
C GLU A 88 -0.80 31.19 3.64
N ILE A 89 0.07 30.29 3.16
CA ILE A 89 0.79 29.37 4.04
C ILE A 89 1.67 30.16 5.03
N ALA A 90 2.40 31.16 4.54
CA ALA A 90 3.25 32.00 5.38
C ALA A 90 2.45 32.76 6.44
N GLU A 91 1.32 33.36 6.06
CA GLU A 91 0.40 34.02 6.99
C GLU A 91 -0.15 33.02 8.03
N ARG A 92 -0.52 31.81 7.61
CA ARG A 92 -1.09 30.81 8.51
C ARG A 92 -0.06 30.27 9.49
N VAL A 93 1.19 30.10 9.07
CA VAL A 93 2.31 29.73 9.93
C VAL A 93 2.55 30.79 11.01
N GLN A 94 2.46 32.10 10.68
CA GLN A 94 2.62 33.17 11.67
C GLN A 94 1.51 33.17 12.73
N ASN A 95 0.29 32.81 12.34
CA ASN A 95 -0.89 32.89 13.20
C ASN A 95 -1.24 31.57 13.92
N ASP A 96 -0.72 30.43 13.47
CA ASP A 96 -0.97 29.11 14.05
C ASP A 96 0.31 28.48 14.60
N LYS A 97 0.48 28.57 15.92
CA LYS A 97 1.63 28.01 16.64
C LYS A 97 1.80 26.49 16.40
N LYS A 98 0.71 25.74 16.20
CA LYS A 98 0.78 24.29 15.96
C LYS A 98 1.37 24.00 14.58
N LEU A 99 0.98 24.80 13.60
CA LEU A 99 1.50 24.70 12.23
C LEU A 99 2.96 25.15 12.13
N SER A 100 3.34 26.24 12.81
CA SER A 100 4.75 26.68 12.89
C SER A 100 5.62 25.59 13.49
N TRP A 101 5.21 25.05 14.64
CA TRP A 101 5.90 23.94 15.28
C TRP A 101 6.02 22.72 14.36
N LEU A 102 4.95 22.36 13.64
CA LEU A 102 4.98 21.22 12.71
C LEU A 102 6.07 21.38 11.65
N PHE A 103 6.22 22.58 11.08
CA PHE A 103 7.22 22.83 10.04
C PHE A 103 8.64 22.81 10.61
N GLU A 104 8.86 23.46 11.74
CA GLU A 104 10.15 23.48 12.43
C GLU A 104 10.58 22.07 12.84
N GLU A 105 9.68 21.30 13.46
CA GLU A 105 9.94 19.94 13.92
C GLU A 105 10.17 18.99 12.74
N THR A 106 9.45 19.18 11.62
CA THR A 106 9.68 18.39 10.41
C THR A 106 11.06 18.70 9.81
N GLN A 107 11.50 19.97 9.77
CA GLN A 107 12.84 20.33 9.30
C GLN A 107 13.93 19.69 10.16
N SER A 108 13.79 19.83 11.48
CA SER A 108 14.70 19.22 12.46
C SER A 108 14.77 17.71 12.29
N THR A 109 13.60 17.05 12.21
CA THR A 109 13.49 15.60 12.03
C THR A 109 14.12 15.14 10.73
N LEU A 110 13.92 15.85 9.62
CA LEU A 110 14.45 15.44 8.32
C LEU A 110 15.88 15.91 8.05
N GLY A 111 16.43 16.80 8.89
CA GLY A 111 17.76 17.38 8.70
C GLY A 111 17.88 18.19 7.40
N LYS A 112 16.76 18.75 6.91
CA LYS A 112 16.73 19.54 5.69
C LYS A 112 15.82 20.76 5.83
N ILE A 113 16.09 21.78 5.05
CA ILE A 113 15.18 22.90 4.84
C ILE A 113 13.98 22.38 4.03
N LEU A 114 12.77 22.74 4.44
CA LEU A 114 11.57 22.41 3.67
C LEU A 114 11.49 23.33 2.45
N SER A 115 11.34 22.71 1.28
CA SER A 115 10.99 23.46 0.07
C SER A 115 9.54 23.94 0.12
N SER A 116 9.16 24.89 -0.73
CA SER A 116 7.77 25.34 -0.85
C SER A 116 6.81 24.18 -1.16
N ALA A 117 7.25 23.17 -1.91
CA ALA A 117 6.47 21.97 -2.20
C ALA A 117 6.31 21.05 -0.97
N ASP A 118 7.33 20.98 -0.11
CA ASP A 118 7.25 20.23 1.14
C ASP A 118 6.27 20.92 2.10
N MET A 119 6.39 22.23 2.29
CA MET A 119 5.49 23.04 3.12
C MET A 119 4.05 22.93 2.65
N LEU A 120 3.82 23.05 1.33
CA LEU A 120 2.50 22.88 0.72
C LEU A 120 1.90 21.50 1.02
N THR A 121 2.72 20.45 1.01
CA THR A 121 2.27 19.09 1.31
C THR A 121 1.89 18.95 2.78
N LEU A 122 2.71 19.45 3.71
CA LEU A 122 2.42 19.41 5.14
C LEU A 122 1.18 20.25 5.47
N PHE A 123 1.06 21.43 4.87
CA PHE A 123 -0.10 22.30 5.06
C PHE A 123 -1.37 21.64 4.54
N TRP A 124 -1.33 21.00 3.37
CA TRP A 124 -2.46 20.24 2.86
C TRP A 124 -2.86 19.08 3.79
N ILE A 125 -1.91 18.35 4.37
CA ILE A 125 -2.24 17.30 5.35
C ILE A 125 -2.91 17.91 6.60
N TYR A 126 -2.43 19.08 7.03
CA TYR A 126 -2.94 19.75 8.23
C TYR A 126 -4.33 20.37 8.02
N ASP A 127 -4.50 21.16 6.97
CA ASP A 127 -5.69 21.97 6.71
C ASP A 127 -6.76 21.18 5.95
N TYR A 128 -6.38 20.49 4.86
CA TYR A 128 -7.34 19.79 4.00
C TYR A 128 -7.72 18.41 4.53
N LEU A 129 -6.73 17.58 4.87
CA LEU A 129 -7.02 16.28 5.48
C LEU A 129 -7.48 16.43 6.95
N GLY A 130 -7.27 17.60 7.56
CA GLY A 130 -7.66 17.86 8.94
C GLY A 130 -6.87 17.04 9.96
N LEU A 131 -5.72 16.48 9.58
CA LEU A 131 -4.91 15.70 10.50
C LEU A 131 -4.26 16.61 11.54
N ASN A 132 -4.39 16.21 12.79
CA ASN A 132 -3.73 16.88 13.90
C ASN A 132 -2.20 16.91 13.68
N HIS A 133 -1.56 18.07 13.89
CA HIS A 133 -0.10 18.26 13.80
C HIS A 133 0.75 17.14 14.45
N GLN A 134 0.32 16.59 15.59
CA GLN A 134 1.00 15.47 16.25
C GLN A 134 0.89 14.17 15.46
N VAL A 135 -0.26 13.90 14.83
CA VAL A 135 -0.44 12.75 13.93
C VAL A 135 0.45 12.89 12.70
N ILE A 136 0.57 14.11 12.16
CA ILE A 136 1.47 14.40 11.03
C ILE A 136 2.92 14.11 11.44
N MET A 137 3.35 14.54 12.63
CA MET A 137 4.69 14.19 13.11
C MET A 137 4.90 12.69 13.32
N LEU A 138 3.90 11.95 13.79
CA LEU A 138 3.98 10.49 13.87
C LEU A 138 4.19 9.86 12.48
N ILE A 139 3.54 10.37 11.44
CA ILE A 139 3.73 9.92 10.06
C ILE A 139 5.15 10.23 9.56
N VAL A 140 5.66 11.45 9.81
CA VAL A 140 7.03 11.84 9.42
C VAL A 140 8.06 10.94 10.11
N ASN A 141 7.91 10.72 11.43
CA ASN A 141 8.79 9.85 12.21
C ASN A 141 8.74 8.40 11.72
N TYR A 142 7.55 7.89 11.43
CA TYR A 142 7.38 6.56 10.83
C TYR A 142 8.09 6.46 9.47
N ALA A 143 7.94 7.46 8.60
CA ALA A 143 8.60 7.50 7.31
C ALA A 143 10.14 7.55 7.44
N LYS A 144 10.65 8.31 8.42
CA LYS A 144 12.09 8.37 8.74
C LYS A 144 12.62 7.03 9.27
N LYS A 145 11.94 6.42 10.25
CA LYS A 145 12.29 5.09 10.80
C LYS A 145 12.43 4.02 9.71
N ASN A 146 11.62 4.12 8.66
CA ASN A 146 11.62 3.17 7.53
C ASN A 146 12.54 3.59 6.36
N ASN A 147 13.38 4.62 6.52
CA ASN A 147 14.22 5.19 5.46
C ASN A 147 13.45 5.58 4.19
N LYS A 148 12.20 6.05 4.34
CA LYS A 148 11.28 6.43 3.26
C LYS A 148 10.72 7.85 3.43
N ALA A 149 11.44 8.73 4.12
CA ALA A 149 10.98 10.09 4.49
C ALA A 149 10.89 11.12 3.34
N SER A 150 10.51 10.69 2.14
CA SER A 150 10.13 11.62 1.07
C SER A 150 8.74 12.21 1.33
N MET A 151 8.51 13.47 0.97
CA MET A 151 7.18 14.08 1.12
C MET A 151 6.10 13.36 0.31
N SER A 152 6.47 12.79 -0.84
CA SER A 152 5.55 11.97 -1.63
C SER A 152 5.09 10.70 -0.89
N TYR A 153 5.95 10.12 -0.06
CA TYR A 153 5.59 8.98 0.79
C TYR A 153 4.78 9.41 2.01
N ILE A 154 5.19 10.49 2.69
CA ILE A 154 4.44 11.08 3.82
C ILE A 154 2.99 11.39 3.41
N GLU A 155 2.80 12.01 2.23
CA GLU A 155 1.48 12.28 1.66
C GLU A 155 0.64 11.00 1.47
N LYS A 156 1.25 9.92 0.94
CA LYS A 156 0.55 8.64 0.74
C LYS A 156 0.16 8.00 2.07
N VAL A 157 1.03 8.06 3.08
CA VAL A 157 0.73 7.51 4.41
C VAL A 157 -0.37 8.32 5.08
N ALA A 158 -0.35 9.65 4.96
CA ALA A 158 -1.41 10.51 5.50
C ALA A 158 -2.78 10.22 4.88
N ALA A 159 -2.84 10.10 3.54
CA ALA A 159 -4.06 9.73 2.84
C ALA A 159 -4.57 8.33 3.26
N ASP A 160 -3.69 7.33 3.29
CA ASP A 160 -4.04 5.96 3.72
C ASP A 160 -4.52 5.90 5.18
N TRP A 161 -3.93 6.68 6.08
CA TRP A 161 -4.37 6.76 7.46
C TRP A 161 -5.74 7.43 7.58
N MET A 162 -5.99 8.49 6.83
CA MET A 162 -7.31 9.13 6.76
C MET A 162 -8.38 8.18 6.21
N ASP A 163 -8.09 7.45 5.13
CA ASP A 163 -9.01 6.47 4.55
C ASP A 163 -9.38 5.36 5.54
N LYS A 164 -8.48 5.05 6.48
CA LYS A 164 -8.68 4.08 7.58
C LYS A 164 -9.27 4.70 8.86
N GLY A 165 -9.55 6.01 8.85
CA GLY A 165 -10.05 6.74 10.01
C GLY A 165 -9.04 6.86 11.16
N ILE A 166 -7.73 6.82 10.85
CA ILE A 166 -6.61 6.95 11.78
C ILE A 166 -6.21 8.43 11.86
N ASP A 167 -7.10 9.22 12.46
CA ASP A 167 -7.09 10.70 12.45
C ASP A 167 -6.72 11.34 13.81
N THR A 168 -6.53 10.52 14.84
CA THR A 168 -6.18 10.98 16.20
C THR A 168 -4.87 10.36 16.66
N VAL A 169 -4.17 11.06 17.57
CA VAL A 169 -2.89 10.60 18.14
C VAL A 169 -3.03 9.18 18.71
N ARG A 170 -4.08 8.92 19.50
CA ARG A 170 -4.35 7.60 20.09
C ARG A 170 -4.52 6.50 19.03
N LYS A 171 -5.25 6.77 17.94
CA LYS A 171 -5.44 5.80 16.86
C LYS A 171 -4.13 5.57 16.11
N ALA A 172 -3.37 6.64 15.84
CA ALA A 172 -2.08 6.59 15.17
C ALA A 172 -1.05 5.79 15.97
N GLU A 173 -0.89 6.06 17.26
CA GLU A 173 0.02 5.31 18.15
C GLU A 173 -0.35 3.83 18.23
N LYS A 174 -1.65 3.52 18.39
CA LYS A 174 -2.13 2.13 18.36
C LYS A 174 -1.81 1.46 17.02
N HIS A 175 -1.98 2.17 15.91
CA HIS A 175 -1.67 1.65 14.59
C HIS A 175 -0.16 1.40 14.42
N LEU A 176 0.69 2.32 14.88
CA LEU A 176 2.14 2.16 14.86
C LEU A 176 2.61 0.98 15.70
N ALA A 177 2.03 0.79 16.89
CA ALA A 177 2.31 -0.37 17.73
C ALA A 177 1.97 -1.68 17.00
N MET A 178 0.79 -1.76 16.34
CA MET A 178 0.42 -2.92 15.53
C MET A 178 1.37 -3.17 14.34
N LEU A 179 1.89 -2.11 13.71
CA LEU A 179 2.88 -2.23 12.64
C LEU A 179 4.22 -2.75 13.18
N ASP A 180 4.66 -2.27 14.34
CA ASP A 180 5.90 -2.70 14.98
C ASP A 180 5.83 -4.16 15.47
N GLU A 181 4.70 -4.57 16.05
CA GLU A 181 4.45 -5.98 16.40
C GLU A 181 4.48 -6.89 15.17
N ARG A 182 3.89 -6.45 14.07
CA ARG A 182 3.90 -7.19 12.80
C ARG A 182 5.30 -7.33 12.22
N ASN A 183 6.08 -6.25 12.23
CA ASN A 183 7.45 -6.25 11.75
C ASN A 183 8.34 -7.17 12.61
N THR A 184 8.15 -7.13 13.93
CA THR A 184 8.84 -8.01 14.88
C THR A 184 8.51 -9.48 14.60
N TYR A 185 7.24 -9.80 14.38
CA TYR A 185 6.81 -11.17 14.05
C TYR A 185 7.36 -11.63 12.69
N GLU A 186 7.28 -10.80 11.65
CA GLU A 186 7.87 -11.09 10.33
C GLU A 186 9.38 -11.35 10.44
N TYR A 187 10.10 -10.52 11.21
CA TYR A 187 11.52 -10.72 11.48
C TYR A 187 11.80 -12.05 12.18
N ASN A 188 11.01 -12.42 13.20
CA ASN A 188 11.15 -13.68 13.91
C ASN A 188 10.93 -14.88 12.96
N ILE A 189 9.87 -14.85 12.15
CA ILE A 189 9.60 -15.90 11.16
C ILE A 189 10.75 -16.03 10.16
N LYS A 190 11.26 -14.91 9.63
CA LYS A 190 12.41 -14.91 8.74
C LYS A 190 13.63 -15.56 9.40
N LYS A 191 13.91 -15.22 10.66
CA LYS A 191 15.02 -15.78 11.42
C LYS A 191 14.86 -17.29 11.64
N MET A 192 13.67 -17.73 12.05
CA MET A 192 13.37 -19.15 12.29
C MET A 192 13.50 -20.00 11.02
N PHE A 193 13.08 -19.47 9.87
CA PHE A 193 13.13 -20.18 8.59
C PHE A 193 14.41 -19.93 7.78
N GLY A 194 15.41 -19.24 8.37
CA GLY A 194 16.69 -18.96 7.70
C GLY A 194 16.59 -18.04 6.48
N ILE A 195 15.57 -17.18 6.41
CA ILE A 195 15.38 -16.22 5.31
C ILE A 195 16.24 -14.98 5.58
N VAL A 196 17.43 -14.92 5.00
CA VAL A 196 18.36 -13.79 5.19
C VAL A 196 18.18 -12.73 4.10
N ASP A 197 18.43 -13.09 2.84
CA ASP A 197 18.69 -12.11 1.76
C ASP A 197 17.46 -11.60 1.01
N ARG A 198 16.25 -12.00 1.43
CA ARG A 198 15.02 -11.56 0.77
C ARG A 198 13.95 -11.10 1.74
N SER A 199 13.08 -10.23 1.23
CA SER A 199 11.81 -9.92 1.88
C SER A 199 10.80 -11.04 1.62
N LEU A 200 9.78 -11.12 2.49
CA LEU A 200 8.61 -11.92 2.18
C LEU A 200 7.86 -11.31 0.99
N THR A 201 7.39 -12.17 0.10
CA THR A 201 6.45 -11.76 -0.96
C THR A 201 5.13 -11.31 -0.34
N PRO A 202 4.29 -10.54 -1.07
CA PRO A 202 2.98 -10.13 -0.56
C PRO A 202 2.12 -11.31 -0.09
N SER A 203 2.11 -12.42 -0.84
CA SER A 203 1.36 -13.62 -0.46
C SER A 203 1.90 -14.29 0.80
N GLU A 204 3.22 -14.34 0.97
CA GLU A 204 3.84 -14.89 2.20
C GLU A 204 3.51 -14.00 3.40
N ARG A 205 3.56 -12.67 3.23
CA ARG A 205 3.22 -11.72 4.28
C ARG A 205 1.75 -11.83 4.71
N THR A 206 0.83 -12.07 3.77
CA THR A 206 -0.58 -12.35 4.12
C THR A 206 -0.70 -13.59 4.99
N ILE A 207 0.03 -14.66 4.66
CA ILE A 207 0.02 -15.90 5.44
C ILE A 207 0.61 -15.68 6.84
N THR A 208 1.75 -15.00 6.96
CA THR A 208 2.35 -14.75 8.28
C THR A 208 1.48 -13.84 9.14
N GLN A 209 0.77 -12.88 8.55
CA GLN A 209 -0.23 -12.08 9.27
C GLN A 209 -1.41 -12.92 9.77
N GLN A 210 -1.90 -13.90 8.98
CA GLN A 210 -2.91 -14.85 9.45
C GLN A 210 -2.40 -15.68 10.63
N TRP A 211 -1.13 -16.09 10.60
CA TRP A 211 -0.52 -16.78 11.74
C TRP A 211 -0.47 -15.91 12.99
N GLN A 212 -0.11 -14.64 12.87
CA GLN A 212 -0.04 -13.74 14.03
C GLN A 212 -1.41 -13.45 14.65
N ASN A 213 -2.44 -13.28 13.82
CA ASN A 213 -3.72 -12.73 14.26
C ASN A 213 -4.77 -13.81 14.57
N GLU A 214 -4.76 -14.92 13.82
CA GLU A 214 -5.83 -15.93 13.86
C GLU A 214 -5.30 -17.26 14.39
N LEU A 215 -4.38 -17.88 13.66
CA LEU A 215 -3.95 -19.25 13.93
C LEU A 215 -3.05 -19.38 15.16
N LYS A 216 -2.23 -18.35 15.42
CA LYS A 216 -1.30 -18.21 16.56
C LYS A 216 -0.52 -19.49 16.90
N PRO A 217 0.14 -20.12 15.90
CA PRO A 217 0.94 -21.31 16.17
C PRO A 217 2.12 -20.95 17.09
N SER A 218 2.48 -21.85 18.00
CA SER A 218 3.69 -21.69 18.81
C SER A 218 4.94 -21.77 17.95
N ASN A 219 6.04 -21.19 18.43
CA ASN A 219 7.33 -21.27 17.71
C ASN A 219 7.76 -22.72 17.48
N GLU A 220 7.47 -23.63 18.40
CA GLU A 220 7.78 -25.05 18.26
C GLU A 220 6.97 -25.71 17.13
N LEU A 221 5.69 -25.39 17.00
CA LEU A 221 4.86 -25.88 15.89
C LEU A 221 5.32 -25.33 14.55
N LEU A 222 5.73 -24.06 14.51
CA LEU A 222 6.30 -23.45 13.30
C LEU A 222 7.58 -24.17 12.85
N LEU A 223 8.48 -24.48 13.78
CA LEU A 223 9.71 -25.24 13.47
C LEU A 223 9.38 -26.67 13.03
N ALA A 224 8.48 -27.37 13.72
CA ALA A 224 8.08 -28.71 13.31
C ALA A 224 7.46 -28.75 11.90
N ALA A 225 6.60 -27.79 11.57
CA ALA A 225 6.02 -27.68 10.23
C ALA A 225 7.09 -27.30 9.17
N PHE A 226 8.07 -26.49 9.55
CA PHE A 226 9.21 -26.15 8.71
C PHE A 226 10.09 -27.37 8.42
N ASP A 227 10.45 -28.17 9.43
CA ASP A 227 11.26 -29.38 9.26
C ASP A 227 10.57 -30.37 8.30
N ILE A 228 9.26 -30.60 8.49
CA ILE A 228 8.46 -31.43 7.58
C ILE A 228 8.45 -30.86 6.16
N ASN A 229 8.35 -29.54 6.01
CA ASN A 229 8.41 -28.90 4.71
C ASN A 229 9.75 -29.17 4.02
N ILE A 230 10.88 -29.02 4.73
CA ILE A 230 12.22 -29.28 4.18
C ILE A 230 12.39 -30.75 3.83
N GLU A 231 12.03 -31.67 4.73
CA GLU A 231 12.11 -33.12 4.50
C GLU A 231 11.31 -33.58 3.28
N ARG A 232 10.08 -33.06 3.11
CA ARG A 232 9.17 -33.53 2.03
C ARG A 232 9.38 -32.84 0.70
N THR A 233 9.83 -31.58 0.69
CA THR A 233 9.85 -30.77 -0.54
C THR A 233 11.25 -30.32 -0.96
N GLY A 234 12.25 -30.46 -0.08
CA GLY A 234 13.63 -30.03 -0.32
C GLY A 234 13.83 -28.51 -0.38
N LYS A 235 12.78 -27.70 -0.20
CA LYS A 235 12.85 -26.23 -0.26
C LYS A 235 11.81 -25.55 0.63
N LEU A 236 12.17 -24.38 1.17
CA LEU A 236 11.24 -23.58 1.97
C LEU A 236 10.02 -23.17 1.15
N SER A 237 8.83 -23.52 1.64
CA SER A 237 7.54 -23.08 1.11
C SER A 237 6.59 -22.68 2.24
N ILE A 238 6.47 -21.37 2.48
CA ILE A 238 5.52 -20.82 3.48
C ILE A 238 4.08 -21.26 3.19
N LYS A 239 3.71 -21.40 1.91
CA LYS A 239 2.40 -21.93 1.52
C LYS A 239 2.19 -23.38 1.97
N TYR A 240 3.22 -24.23 1.86
CA TYR A 240 3.14 -25.62 2.29
C TYR A 240 3.07 -25.72 3.81
N ILE A 241 3.91 -24.96 4.52
CA ILE A 241 3.89 -24.84 5.98
C ILE A 241 2.49 -24.42 6.47
N ASN A 242 1.87 -23.43 5.81
CA ASN A 242 0.52 -23.01 6.14
C ASN A 242 -0.51 -24.15 5.99
N GLY A 243 -0.36 -25.01 4.99
CA GLY A 243 -1.22 -26.18 4.81
C GLY A 243 -1.09 -27.19 5.95
N ILE A 244 0.15 -27.46 6.41
CA ILE A 244 0.41 -28.32 7.57
C ILE A 244 -0.27 -27.73 8.81
N LEU A 245 -0.01 -26.45 9.10
CA LEU A 245 -0.52 -25.79 10.31
C LEU A 245 -2.05 -25.73 10.33
N LYS A 246 -2.71 -25.50 9.18
CA LYS A 246 -4.16 -25.54 9.08
C LYS A 246 -4.72 -26.94 9.35
N SER A 247 -4.13 -27.97 8.75
CA SER A 247 -4.49 -29.37 9.02
C SER A 247 -4.35 -29.72 10.50
N TRP A 248 -3.27 -29.28 11.14
CA TRP A 248 -3.07 -29.48 12.58
C TRP A 248 -4.10 -28.74 13.44
N ALA A 249 -4.44 -27.51 13.08
CA ALA A 249 -5.48 -26.75 13.77
C ALA A 249 -6.85 -27.43 13.71
N GLU A 250 -7.23 -27.93 12.53
CA GLU A 250 -8.47 -28.70 12.31
C GLU A 250 -8.50 -29.98 13.15
N LYS A 251 -7.34 -30.60 13.38
CA LYS A 251 -7.18 -31.80 14.22
C LYS A 251 -7.00 -31.50 15.71
N GLY A 252 -7.03 -30.23 16.14
CA GLY A 252 -6.79 -29.85 17.53
C GLY A 252 -5.35 -30.12 18.02
N ILE A 253 -4.39 -30.16 17.10
CA ILE A 253 -2.97 -30.34 17.38
C ILE A 253 -2.37 -28.96 17.67
N ASP A 254 -2.11 -28.70 18.95
CA ASP A 254 -1.68 -27.41 19.51
C ASP A 254 -0.25 -27.44 20.08
N THR A 255 0.41 -28.60 20.04
CA THR A 255 1.70 -28.84 20.70
C THR A 255 2.62 -29.64 19.79
N SER A 256 3.92 -29.32 19.82
CA SER A 256 4.94 -29.99 19.00
C SER A 256 4.98 -31.51 19.23
N CYS A 257 4.78 -31.97 20.47
CA CYS A 257 4.71 -33.39 20.79
C CYS A 257 3.55 -34.13 20.07
N LYS A 258 2.37 -33.50 19.95
CA LYS A 258 1.23 -34.07 19.22
C LYS A 258 1.50 -34.08 17.70
N ALA A 259 2.14 -33.04 17.18
CA ALA A 259 2.54 -32.94 15.78
C ALA A 259 3.51 -34.06 15.37
N THR A 260 4.55 -34.30 16.16
CA THR A 260 5.54 -35.38 15.89
C THR A 260 4.91 -36.77 15.92
N LYS A 261 3.88 -37.00 16.75
CA LYS A 261 3.12 -38.26 16.75
C LYS A 261 2.29 -38.43 15.48
N GLU A 262 1.58 -37.39 15.05
CA GLU A 262 0.78 -37.44 13.81
C GLU A 262 1.63 -37.70 12.56
N VAL A 263 2.84 -37.14 12.48
CA VAL A 263 3.78 -37.42 11.38
C VAL A 263 4.24 -38.89 11.37
N LYS A 264 4.42 -39.50 12.54
CA LYS A 264 4.76 -40.94 12.64
C LYS A 264 3.60 -41.83 12.20
N ASP A 265 2.37 -41.45 12.52
CA ASP A 265 1.15 -42.18 12.15
C ASP A 265 0.77 -42.00 10.67
N THR A 266 1.23 -40.93 10.02
CA THR A 266 0.95 -40.60 8.61
C THR A 266 2.05 -41.00 7.62
N LYS A 267 2.99 -41.89 8.00
CA LYS A 267 3.92 -42.50 7.01
C LYS A 267 3.12 -43.06 5.81
N PRO A 268 3.58 -42.90 4.56
CA PRO A 268 2.75 -43.21 3.42
C PRO A 268 2.51 -44.71 3.30
N SER A 269 1.25 -45.11 3.39
CA SER A 269 0.74 -46.28 2.69
C SER A 269 0.89 -46.03 1.18
N ASN A 270 1.52 -46.98 0.49
CA ASN A 270 1.67 -47.12 -0.96
C ASN A 270 2.77 -46.30 -1.67
N PHE A 271 3.97 -46.88 -1.68
CA PHE A 271 4.68 -47.14 -2.95
C PHE A 271 4.92 -48.65 -3.04
N LYS A 272 3.92 -49.41 -3.51
CA LYS A 272 4.21 -50.75 -4.05
C LYS A 272 4.84 -50.52 -5.41
N GLN A 273 6.14 -50.76 -5.50
CA GLN A 273 6.83 -50.92 -6.77
C GLN A 273 6.04 -51.97 -7.56
N ARG A 274 5.52 -51.59 -8.72
CA ARG A 274 4.79 -52.49 -9.61
C ARG A 274 5.79 -53.53 -10.12
N GLU A 275 5.77 -54.73 -9.53
CA GLU A 275 6.62 -55.87 -9.92
C GLU A 275 6.26 -56.41 -11.33
N ASP A 276 5.18 -55.91 -11.95
CA ASP A 276 4.71 -56.28 -13.29
C ASP A 276 5.43 -55.57 -14.45
N ILE A 277 6.34 -54.62 -14.16
CA ILE A 277 7.06 -53.88 -15.20
C ILE A 277 8.55 -54.21 -15.14
N ASP A 278 8.95 -55.17 -15.96
CA ASP A 278 10.35 -55.41 -16.30
C ASP A 278 10.86 -54.25 -17.17
N PHE A 279 11.61 -53.33 -16.55
CA PHE A 279 12.17 -52.16 -17.21
C PHE A 279 13.25 -52.54 -18.24
N ASP A 280 13.95 -53.65 -18.04
CA ASP A 280 15.00 -54.13 -18.95
C ASP A 280 14.37 -54.63 -20.26
N ALA A 281 13.25 -55.33 -20.17
CA ALA A 281 12.48 -55.77 -21.33
C ALA A 281 11.93 -54.58 -22.15
N LYS A 282 11.50 -53.50 -21.47
CA LYS A 282 10.95 -52.31 -22.11
C LYS A 282 12.02 -51.44 -22.77
N GLU A 283 13.21 -51.39 -22.19
CA GLU A 283 14.36 -50.68 -22.77
C GLU A 283 14.91 -51.39 -24.02
N LEU A 284 14.94 -52.73 -24.01
CA LEU A 284 15.25 -53.55 -25.19
C LEU A 284 14.26 -53.35 -26.34
N GLU A 285 12.97 -53.18 -26.03
CA GLU A 285 11.93 -52.91 -27.04
C GLU A 285 12.11 -51.53 -27.70
N ILE A 286 12.47 -50.52 -26.90
CA ILE A 286 12.72 -49.15 -27.36
C ILE A 286 14.00 -49.09 -28.22
N LEU A 287 15.05 -49.84 -27.83
CA LEU A 287 16.30 -49.94 -28.60
C LEU A 287 16.09 -50.65 -29.93
N LYS A 288 15.33 -51.75 -29.97
CA LYS A 288 14.97 -52.44 -31.22
C LYS A 288 14.19 -51.54 -32.18
N LYS A 289 13.29 -50.70 -31.66
CA LYS A 289 12.56 -49.69 -32.45
C LYS A 289 13.45 -48.58 -33.04
N ARG A 290 14.57 -48.27 -32.40
CA ARG A 290 15.53 -47.25 -32.87
C ARG A 290 16.52 -47.77 -33.90
N ILE A 291 16.85 -49.06 -33.88
CA ILE A 291 17.82 -49.68 -34.80
C ILE A 291 17.14 -50.18 -36.09
N GLY A 292 15.81 -50.32 -36.10
CA GLY A 292 15.04 -50.76 -37.26
C GLY A 292 14.55 -49.66 -38.22
N ARG A 293 15.24 -48.52 -38.34
CA ARG A 293 14.98 -47.49 -39.36
C ARG A 293 16.26 -46.98 -39.98
#